data_AF-A0A821W3G4-F1
#
_entry.id   AF-A0A821W3G4-F1
#
_cell.length_a   1.000
_cell.length_b   1.000
_cell.length_c   1.000
_cell.angle_alpha   90.00
_cell.angle_beta   90.00
_cell.angle_gamma   90.00
#
_symmetry.space_group_name_H-M   'P 1'
#
loop_
_entity.id
_entity.type
_entity.pdbx_description
1 polymer ?
#
loop_
_entity_poly.entity_id
_entity_poly.type
_entity_poly.pdbx_seq_one_letter_code
_entity_poly.pdbx_strand_id
1 'polypeptide(L)'
;MGIFASQDRLRRPFSAFERKRNFQRCSTDNSNSLYPEHRMNAQNNSNMVKTQSTFRSAALWCCDLCLSENQHSLQHCIFCGKERVKPNKRDHYSPHARIMSAMETESIAVRDHHEMDEFNIEKISRDVIAYCQRHNMAFVDDQFPPSDRSLGISHNDHTIQWLPLSKIAPSTHLDDYLPWTIYDLPDPSDIHQGKLGDCWLMAALALITERPQMLQHILLTKKVNREGVYVVRICHNGIWTAVLLDSYFPCTFDSELAYSRAAHRQLYVSLIEKACAKLFGSYASLSEGSMAEGLQLLTGAPCDHINLHPIDETLDFDIVWAKLLSACESKLLIGISTSCSEIDQQAYKDAGLNPNHAFTVLAAKTLPVDDGRFLLVRDPHGTSNYSEESITPLMRTYLRAMYDQMPNSSGIFWISWFSFLRFFQSITISTYVSTHFDIREEIQFTRSPIDKVPAYYFVVA
;
A
#
# COMPACT_ATOMS: atom_id res chain seq x y z
N MET A 1 35.36 -5.99 -3.25
CA MET A 1 36.18 -5.06 -2.44
C MET A 1 35.67 -3.65 -2.69
N GLY A 2 35.31 -2.93 -1.62
CA GLY A 2 34.64 -1.61 -1.65
C GLY A 2 33.74 -1.54 -0.41
N ILE A 3 34.28 -1.30 0.78
CA ILE A 3 34.45 0.00 1.47
C ILE A 3 33.11 0.74 1.60
N PHE A 4 32.37 0.45 2.67
CA PHE A 4 31.33 1.32 3.22
C PHE A 4 31.94 2.13 4.36
N ALA A 5 31.91 3.46 4.23
CA ALA A 5 32.24 4.39 5.29
C ALA A 5 31.06 4.50 6.27
N SER A 6 31.36 4.25 7.54
CA SER A 6 30.49 4.41 8.69
C SER A 6 30.18 5.87 8.98
N GLN A 7 28.91 6.19 9.24
CA GLN A 7 28.57 7.26 10.18
C GLN A 7 27.79 6.67 11.35
N ASP A 8 28.52 6.45 12.44
CA ASP A 8 28.00 6.13 13.76
C ASP A 8 27.27 7.34 14.36
N ARG A 9 26.03 7.15 14.83
CA ARG A 9 25.49 7.85 16.01
C ARG A 9 24.63 6.91 16.87
N LEU A 10 25.32 6.25 17.79
CA LEU A 10 24.96 5.92 19.17
C LEU A 10 23.46 6.01 19.55
N ARG A 11 22.79 4.86 19.65
CA ARG A 11 21.67 4.65 20.60
C ARG A 11 22.17 3.77 21.75
N ARG A 12 22.01 4.25 23.00
CA ARG A 12 22.28 3.49 24.23
C ARG A 12 21.15 2.48 24.50
N PRO A 13 21.42 1.34 25.13
CA PRO A 13 20.38 0.37 25.49
C PRO A 13 19.68 0.78 26.79
N PHE A 14 18.35 0.72 26.80
CA PHE A 14 17.55 0.83 28.03
C PHE A 14 17.48 -0.54 28.72
N SER A 15 17.85 -0.54 29.99
CA SER A 15 17.95 -1.68 30.88
C SER A 15 16.60 -2.23 31.32
N ALA A 16 16.57 -3.55 31.47
CA ALA A 16 15.51 -4.34 32.08
C ALA A 16 15.08 -3.82 33.46
N PHE A 17 13.77 -3.89 33.72
CA PHE A 17 13.23 -3.92 35.09
C PHE A 17 12.41 -5.20 35.26
N GLU A 18 13.04 -6.20 35.85
CA GLU A 18 12.37 -7.33 36.47
C GLU A 18 11.56 -6.84 37.69
N ARG A 19 10.28 -7.23 37.77
CA ARG A 19 9.62 -7.37 39.08
C ARG A 19 8.86 -8.69 39.16
N LYS A 20 9.46 -9.56 39.98
CA LYS A 20 8.95 -10.75 40.64
C LYS A 20 7.45 -10.66 40.98
N ARG A 21 6.67 -11.67 40.63
CA ARG A 21 5.45 -12.03 41.36
C ARG A 21 5.61 -13.40 41.99
N ASN A 22 5.43 -13.41 43.30
CA ASN A 22 5.49 -14.57 44.18
C ASN A 22 4.38 -15.56 43.85
N PHE A 23 4.76 -16.84 43.78
CA PHE A 23 3.86 -17.97 43.88
C PHE A 23 3.31 -18.06 45.31
N GLN A 24 1.98 -18.12 45.46
CA GLN A 24 1.35 -18.56 46.69
C GLN A 24 0.30 -19.62 46.34
N ARG A 25 0.60 -20.86 46.75
CA ARG A 25 -0.28 -22.03 46.70
C ARG A 25 -1.37 -21.89 47.77
N CYS A 26 -2.60 -22.25 47.44
CA CYS A 26 -3.59 -22.79 48.37
C CYS A 26 -4.48 -23.83 47.65
N SER A 27 -4.17 -25.10 47.90
CA SER A 27 -5.09 -26.25 48.06
C SER A 27 -5.96 -26.03 49.32
N THR A 28 -7.17 -26.55 49.56
CA THR A 28 -8.11 -27.58 49.06
C THR A 28 -9.55 -27.10 49.44
N ASP A 29 -10.66 -27.53 48.84
CA ASP A 29 -11.45 -28.70 49.28
C ASP A 29 -12.69 -28.97 48.39
N ASN A 30 -13.09 -30.24 48.42
CA ASN A 30 -14.15 -30.95 47.70
C ASN A 30 -15.60 -30.48 47.94
N SER A 31 -16.47 -30.67 46.95
CA SER A 31 -17.75 -31.41 47.12
C SER A 31 -18.38 -31.86 45.80
N ASN A 32 -19.03 -33.03 45.87
CA ASN A 32 -19.53 -33.91 44.80
C ASN A 32 -20.86 -33.49 44.15
N SER A 33 -21.05 -33.83 42.86
CA SER A 33 -22.24 -34.53 42.31
C SER A 33 -21.92 -35.04 40.87
N LEU A 34 -21.76 -36.35 40.63
CA LEU A 34 -22.76 -37.39 40.28
C LEU A 34 -23.43 -37.23 38.89
N TYR A 35 -22.73 -37.72 37.83
CA TYR A 35 -23.10 -38.63 36.71
C TYR A 35 -24.51 -38.60 36.03
N PRO A 36 -24.69 -39.06 34.75
CA PRO A 36 -23.91 -40.12 34.10
C PRO A 36 -23.44 -39.95 32.65
N GLU A 37 -22.43 -40.78 32.36
CA GLU A 37 -21.77 -41.09 31.10
C GLU A 37 -22.71 -41.80 30.12
N HIS A 38 -22.59 -41.46 28.83
CA HIS A 38 -22.91 -42.39 27.75
C HIS A 38 -21.65 -42.65 26.92
N ARG A 39 -21.10 -43.85 27.10
CA ARG A 39 -20.00 -44.45 26.34
C ARG A 39 -20.63 -45.30 25.23
N MET A 40 -20.33 -45.00 23.97
CA MET A 40 -20.52 -45.97 22.87
C MET A 40 -19.29 -45.99 21.96
N ASN A 41 -19.04 -47.19 21.47
CA ASN A 41 -17.76 -47.72 21.02
C ASN A 41 -17.24 -47.13 19.71
N ALA A 42 -15.92 -47.17 19.61
CA ALA A 42 -15.16 -47.03 18.37
C ALA A 42 -15.55 -48.08 17.33
N GLN A 43 -15.81 -47.64 16.11
CA GLN A 43 -15.54 -48.40 14.91
C GLN A 43 -14.81 -47.52 13.90
N ASN A 44 -13.61 -47.97 13.56
CA ASN A 44 -12.80 -47.49 12.46
C ASN A 44 -13.63 -47.39 11.18
N ASN A 45 -13.64 -46.22 10.55
CA ASN A 45 -13.74 -46.12 9.10
C ASN A 45 -12.91 -44.93 8.64
N SER A 46 -11.65 -45.25 8.35
CA SER A 46 -10.76 -44.48 7.48
C SER A 46 -11.40 -44.39 6.10
N ASN A 47 -11.98 -43.23 5.78
CA ASN A 47 -12.20 -42.75 4.41
C ASN A 47 -12.59 -41.26 4.46
N MET A 48 -11.63 -40.40 4.85
CA MET A 48 -11.73 -38.98 4.50
C MET A 48 -11.42 -38.85 3.01
N VAL A 49 -12.49 -38.78 2.22
CA VAL A 49 -12.44 -38.29 0.84
C VAL A 49 -11.83 -36.89 0.90
N LYS A 50 -10.59 -36.77 0.43
CA LYS A 50 -9.96 -35.48 0.12
C LYS A 50 -10.76 -34.85 -1.01
N THR A 51 -11.74 -34.01 -0.69
CA THR A 51 -12.24 -33.03 -1.65
C THR A 51 -11.19 -31.93 -1.76
N GLN A 52 -10.18 -32.17 -2.61
CA GLN A 52 -9.39 -31.09 -3.19
C GLN A 52 -10.36 -30.23 -4.00
N SER A 53 -10.79 -29.10 -3.44
CA SER A 53 -11.39 -28.03 -4.23
C SER A 53 -10.26 -27.43 -5.07
N THR A 54 -10.03 -27.99 -6.25
CA THR A 54 -9.25 -27.30 -7.29
C THR A 54 -10.00 -26.03 -7.64
N PHE A 55 -9.62 -24.90 -7.05
CA PHE A 55 -9.95 -23.59 -7.59
C PHE A 55 -9.28 -23.49 -8.95
N ARG A 56 -10.00 -23.82 -10.03
CA ARG A 56 -9.58 -23.43 -11.38
C ARG A 56 -9.56 -21.90 -11.37
N SER A 57 -8.39 -21.28 -11.48
CA SER A 57 -8.31 -19.83 -11.65
C SER A 57 -9.14 -19.48 -12.89
N ALA A 58 -10.14 -18.62 -12.70
CA ALA A 58 -10.90 -18.12 -13.82
C ALA A 58 -9.93 -17.38 -14.74
N ALA A 59 -10.01 -17.58 -16.05
CA ALA A 59 -9.21 -16.79 -16.98
C ALA A 59 -9.52 -15.29 -16.72
N LEU A 60 -8.48 -14.47 -16.55
CA LEU A 60 -8.58 -13.02 -16.34
C LEU A 60 -8.08 -12.28 -17.59
N TRP A 61 -8.45 -11.01 -17.75
CA TRP A 61 -7.84 -10.08 -18.71
C TRP A 61 -7.55 -8.74 -18.04
N CYS A 62 -6.35 -8.19 -18.23
CA CYS A 62 -6.01 -6.86 -17.71
C CYS A 62 -6.55 -5.78 -18.63
N CYS A 63 -7.23 -4.80 -18.07
CA CYS A 63 -7.60 -3.59 -18.77
C CYS A 63 -6.33 -2.88 -19.24
N ASP A 64 -6.25 -2.53 -20.50
CA ASP A 64 -5.11 -1.78 -21.05
C ASP A 64 -5.09 -0.31 -20.63
N LEU A 65 -6.19 0.19 -20.05
CA LEU A 65 -6.33 1.56 -19.61
C LEU A 65 -6.04 1.76 -18.12
N CYS A 66 -6.78 1.09 -17.25
CA CYS A 66 -6.63 1.21 -15.79
C CYS A 66 -5.94 -0.01 -15.16
N LEU A 67 -5.40 -0.91 -15.98
CA LEU A 67 -4.60 -2.07 -15.57
C LEU A 67 -5.31 -3.10 -14.68
N SER A 68 -6.59 -2.88 -14.40
CA SER A 68 -7.46 -3.77 -13.63
C SER A 68 -7.65 -5.13 -14.32
N GLU A 69 -7.39 -6.22 -13.62
CA GLU A 69 -7.74 -7.62 -13.92
C GLU A 69 -9.25 -7.88 -13.86
N ASN A 70 -9.82 -8.28 -14.98
CA ASN A 70 -11.26 -8.52 -15.10
C ASN A 70 -11.48 -9.99 -15.40
N GLN A 71 -12.59 -10.55 -14.91
CA GLN A 71 -13.01 -11.89 -15.33
C GLN A 71 -13.18 -11.92 -16.85
N HIS A 72 -12.70 -12.98 -17.51
CA HIS A 72 -12.79 -13.14 -18.96
C HIS A 72 -14.24 -13.14 -19.49
N SER A 73 -15.23 -13.41 -18.64
CA SER A 73 -16.66 -13.30 -18.92
C SER A 73 -17.11 -11.85 -19.12
N LEU A 74 -16.42 -10.87 -18.52
CA LEU A 74 -16.77 -9.46 -18.61
C LEU A 74 -16.22 -8.84 -19.90
N GLN A 75 -17.12 -8.20 -20.66
CA GLN A 75 -16.74 -7.41 -21.84
C GLN A 75 -16.29 -6.00 -21.50
N HIS A 76 -16.55 -5.51 -20.29
CA HIS A 76 -16.17 -4.18 -19.85
C HIS A 76 -15.34 -4.29 -18.56
N CYS A 77 -14.38 -3.39 -18.40
CA CYS A 77 -13.60 -3.30 -17.18
C CYS A 77 -14.50 -2.89 -16.00
N ILE A 78 -14.43 -3.61 -14.88
CA ILE A 78 -15.25 -3.35 -13.68
C ILE A 78 -14.96 -1.99 -13.04
N PHE A 79 -13.73 -1.48 -13.21
CA PHE A 79 -13.31 -0.19 -12.66
C PHE A 79 -13.55 0.97 -13.62
N CYS A 80 -12.89 0.98 -14.79
CA CYS A 80 -13.00 2.11 -15.72
C CYS A 80 -14.11 2.01 -16.78
N GLY A 81 -14.86 0.89 -16.83
CA GLY A 81 -15.91 0.68 -17.83
C GLY A 81 -15.41 0.44 -19.27
N LYS A 82 -14.11 0.53 -19.55
CA LYS A 82 -13.55 0.35 -20.90
C LYS A 82 -13.88 -1.03 -21.45
N GLU A 83 -14.37 -1.05 -22.70
CA GLU A 83 -14.65 -2.28 -23.42
C GLU A 83 -13.37 -3.06 -23.72
N ARG A 84 -13.44 -4.38 -23.58
CA ARG A 84 -12.35 -5.30 -23.84
C ARG A 84 -12.03 -5.34 -25.32
N VAL A 85 -10.84 -4.85 -25.68
CA VAL A 85 -10.31 -5.03 -27.03
C VAL A 85 -9.96 -6.51 -27.23
N LYS A 86 -10.68 -7.20 -28.12
CA LYS A 86 -10.35 -8.57 -28.52
C LYS A 86 -9.14 -8.52 -29.47
N PRO A 87 -8.04 -9.23 -29.20
CA PRO A 87 -6.88 -9.20 -30.07
C PRO A 87 -7.24 -9.70 -31.47
N ASN A 88 -6.72 -9.01 -32.49
CA ASN A 88 -6.90 -9.40 -33.88
C ASN A 88 -6.13 -10.71 -34.13
N LYS A 89 -6.68 -11.63 -34.94
CA LYS A 89 -6.13 -13.00 -35.15
C LYS A 89 -4.70 -13.07 -35.73
N ARG A 90 -4.04 -11.93 -35.99
CA ARG A 90 -2.67 -11.83 -36.51
C ARG A 90 -1.60 -11.55 -35.45
N ASP A 91 -1.98 -11.24 -34.21
CA ASP A 91 -1.03 -11.10 -33.11
C ASP A 91 -0.95 -12.41 -32.33
N HIS A 92 -0.11 -13.33 -32.80
CA HIS A 92 0.07 -14.62 -32.14
C HIS A 92 1.47 -14.75 -31.55
N TYR A 93 1.46 -15.20 -30.30
CA TYR A 93 2.53 -15.83 -29.53
C TYR A 93 3.60 -14.93 -28.91
N SER A 94 3.37 -14.52 -27.66
CA SER A 94 4.41 -14.70 -26.65
C SER A 94 4.19 -16.07 -25.98
N PRO A 95 5.05 -17.07 -26.22
CA PRO A 95 5.05 -18.34 -25.50
C PRO A 95 5.13 -18.17 -23.96
N HIS A 96 5.63 -17.02 -23.51
CA HIS A 96 5.80 -16.66 -22.11
C HIS A 96 4.45 -16.59 -21.35
N ALA A 97 3.39 -16.06 -21.97
CA ALA A 97 2.10 -15.87 -21.30
C ALA A 97 1.37 -17.18 -20.96
N ARG A 98 1.60 -18.25 -21.73
CA ARG A 98 0.99 -19.58 -21.49
C ARG A 98 1.75 -20.43 -20.47
N ILE A 99 3.05 -20.21 -20.32
CA ILE A 99 3.87 -20.90 -19.31
C ILE A 99 3.65 -20.25 -17.94
N MET A 100 3.53 -18.92 -17.89
CA MET A 100 3.31 -18.17 -16.64
C MET A 100 1.92 -18.36 -16.01
N SER A 101 0.87 -18.64 -16.81
CA SER A 101 -0.46 -18.93 -16.25
C SER A 101 -0.60 -20.30 -15.60
N ALA A 102 0.45 -21.13 -15.64
CA ALA A 102 0.44 -22.53 -15.19
C ALA A 102 1.40 -22.81 -14.03
N MET A 103 2.20 -21.83 -13.59
CA MET A 103 3.17 -22.01 -12.52
C MET A 103 2.75 -21.19 -11.28
N GLU A 104 2.88 -21.78 -10.10
CA GLU A 104 2.54 -21.15 -8.82
C GLU A 104 3.49 -19.96 -8.57
N THR A 105 2.94 -18.75 -8.46
CA THR A 105 3.69 -17.47 -8.36
C THR A 105 4.34 -17.22 -7.00
N GLU A 106 4.20 -18.14 -6.04
CA GLU A 106 4.77 -18.02 -4.70
C GLU A 106 5.42 -19.34 -4.29
N SER A 107 6.49 -19.28 -3.49
CA SER A 107 7.02 -20.49 -2.86
C SER A 107 6.02 -21.10 -1.87
N ILE A 108 6.07 -22.43 -1.68
CA ILE A 108 5.16 -23.15 -0.76
C ILE A 108 5.23 -22.57 0.66
N ALA A 109 6.43 -22.23 1.16
CA ALA A 109 6.59 -21.69 2.51
C ALA A 109 5.96 -20.29 2.67
N VAL A 110 6.09 -19.44 1.65
CA VAL A 110 5.47 -18.10 1.64
C VAL A 110 3.95 -18.23 1.60
N ARG A 111 3.42 -19.09 0.72
CA ARG A 111 1.99 -19.37 0.65
C ARG A 111 1.43 -19.95 1.96
N ASP A 112 2.08 -20.96 2.53
CA ASP A 112 1.60 -21.61 3.76
C ASP A 112 1.57 -20.63 4.95
N HIS A 113 2.55 -19.72 5.06
CA HIS A 113 2.55 -18.67 6.07
C HIS A 113 1.43 -17.65 5.81
N HIS A 114 1.24 -17.23 4.56
CA HIS A 114 0.14 -16.33 4.17
C HIS A 114 -1.23 -16.93 4.49
N GLU A 115 -1.48 -18.16 4.06
CA GLU A 115 -2.75 -18.85 4.28
C GLU A 115 -3.02 -19.07 5.77
N MET A 116 -1.98 -19.41 6.55
CA MET A 116 -2.13 -19.61 7.99
C MET A 116 -2.41 -18.29 8.73
N ASP A 117 -1.72 -17.20 8.38
CA ASP A 117 -1.97 -15.88 8.97
C ASP A 117 -3.35 -15.35 8.60
N GLU A 118 -3.76 -15.49 7.34
CA GLU A 118 -5.11 -15.11 6.90
C GLU A 118 -6.18 -15.94 7.60
N PHE A 119 -6.01 -17.25 7.70
CA PHE A 119 -6.95 -18.11 8.43
C PHE A 119 -7.04 -17.72 9.91
N ASN A 120 -5.89 -17.46 10.55
CA ASN A 120 -5.83 -17.08 11.95
C ASN A 120 -6.50 -15.72 12.19
N ILE A 121 -6.21 -14.71 11.36
CA ILE A 121 -6.78 -13.37 11.54
C ILE A 121 -8.26 -13.34 11.20
N GLU A 122 -8.72 -14.10 10.21
CA GLU A 122 -10.15 -14.23 9.91
C GLU A 122 -10.90 -14.84 11.08
N LYS A 123 -10.32 -15.88 11.71
CA LYS A 123 -10.90 -16.50 12.90
C LYS A 123 -10.96 -15.50 14.06
N ILE A 124 -9.85 -14.82 14.35
CA ILE A 124 -9.79 -13.81 15.42
C ILE A 124 -10.82 -12.68 15.16
N SER A 125 -10.84 -12.13 13.95
CA SER A 125 -11.79 -11.08 13.56
C SER A 125 -13.25 -11.53 13.74
N ARG A 126 -13.59 -12.75 13.30
CA ARG A 126 -14.93 -13.32 13.47
C ARG A 126 -15.30 -13.51 14.94
N ASP A 127 -14.37 -14.00 15.76
CA ASP A 127 -14.59 -14.23 17.18
C ASP A 127 -14.78 -12.90 17.95
N VAL A 128 -13.99 -11.88 17.60
CA VAL A 128 -14.12 -10.51 18.14
C VAL A 128 -15.46 -9.91 17.75
N ILE A 129 -15.86 -9.98 16.47
CA ILE A 129 -17.17 -9.50 16.00
C ILE A 129 -18.30 -10.19 16.77
N ALA A 130 -18.25 -11.53 16.90
CA ALA A 130 -19.28 -12.30 17.61
C ALA A 130 -19.33 -11.97 19.11
N TYR A 131 -18.19 -11.64 19.73
CA TYR A 131 -18.15 -11.16 21.10
C TYR A 131 -18.80 -9.77 21.22
N CYS A 132 -18.38 -8.81 20.40
CA CYS A 132 -18.93 -7.46 20.34
C CYS A 132 -20.46 -7.45 20.14
N GLN A 133 -20.96 -8.29 19.25
CA GLN A 133 -22.40 -8.47 19.00
C GLN A 133 -23.16 -8.97 20.23
N ARG A 134 -22.65 -10.02 20.89
CA ARG A 134 -23.29 -10.60 22.08
C ARG A 134 -23.38 -9.61 23.25
N HIS A 135 -22.39 -8.72 23.35
CA HIS A 135 -22.29 -7.74 24.44
C HIS A 135 -22.77 -6.34 24.04
N ASN A 136 -23.26 -6.16 22.81
CA ASN A 136 -23.71 -4.88 22.27
C ASN A 136 -22.69 -3.74 22.49
N MET A 137 -21.43 -4.01 22.13
CA MET A 137 -20.31 -3.07 22.30
C MET A 137 -19.47 -2.96 21.03
N ALA A 138 -18.83 -1.81 20.84
CA ALA A 138 -17.83 -1.64 19.79
C ALA A 138 -16.50 -2.27 20.23
N PHE A 139 -15.73 -2.75 19.26
CA PHE A 139 -14.35 -3.19 19.48
C PHE A 139 -13.47 -1.99 19.77
N VAL A 140 -12.55 -2.16 20.73
CA VAL A 140 -11.49 -1.22 21.03
C VAL A 140 -10.19 -2.02 21.08
N ASP A 141 -9.20 -1.58 20.31
CA ASP A 141 -7.94 -2.26 20.16
C ASP A 141 -7.03 -1.96 21.37
N ASP A 142 -6.79 -2.95 22.21
CA ASP A 142 -5.98 -2.79 23.42
C ASP A 142 -4.47 -2.73 23.13
N GLN A 143 -4.03 -3.25 21.98
CA GLN A 143 -2.64 -3.19 21.53
C GLN A 143 -2.29 -1.83 20.91
N PHE A 144 -3.29 -1.14 20.37
CA PHE A 144 -3.16 0.20 19.80
C PHE A 144 -4.32 1.11 20.26
N PRO A 145 -4.36 1.43 21.58
CA PRO A 145 -5.51 2.06 22.20
C PRO A 145 -5.72 3.49 21.69
N PRO A 146 -6.97 3.98 21.57
CA PRO A 146 -7.28 5.35 21.15
C PRO A 146 -6.84 6.37 22.22
N SER A 147 -5.55 6.68 22.25
CA SER A 147 -4.87 7.47 23.29
C SER A 147 -3.58 8.09 22.76
N ASP A 148 -3.01 9.02 23.53
CA ASP A 148 -1.73 9.69 23.22
C ASP A 148 -0.58 8.71 22.93
N ARG A 149 -0.62 7.50 23.53
CA ARG A 149 0.36 6.43 23.29
C ARG A 149 0.43 6.06 21.81
N SER A 150 -0.73 5.89 21.18
CA SER A 150 -0.84 5.50 19.77
C SER A 150 -0.55 6.67 18.82
N LEU A 151 -0.69 7.91 19.30
CA LEU A 151 -0.26 9.10 18.56
C LEU A 151 1.27 9.23 18.56
N GLY A 152 1.94 8.81 19.64
CA GLY A 152 3.41 8.94 19.78
C GLY A 152 3.85 10.33 20.21
N ILE A 153 2.95 11.10 20.83
CA ILE A 153 3.18 12.48 21.27
C ILE A 153 3.49 12.49 22.78
N SER A 154 4.47 13.27 23.22
CA SER A 154 4.70 13.54 24.66
C SER A 154 3.65 14.51 25.19
N HIS A 155 2.98 14.15 26.29
CA HIS A 155 1.93 14.94 26.97
C HIS A 155 2.17 16.46 26.88
N ASN A 156 1.42 17.16 26.00
CA ASN A 156 1.15 18.61 26.00
C ASN A 156 0.53 19.12 24.66
N ASP A 157 0.46 18.32 23.59
CA ASP A 157 -0.23 18.71 22.35
C ASP A 157 -1.65 18.13 22.31
N HIS A 158 -2.57 18.76 23.05
CA HIS A 158 -3.96 18.30 23.19
C HIS A 158 -4.87 18.77 22.05
N THR A 159 -4.38 18.84 20.81
CA THR A 159 -5.18 19.29 19.66
C THR A 159 -5.98 18.18 18.97
N ILE A 160 -5.81 16.94 19.44
CA ILE A 160 -6.37 15.72 18.85
C ILE A 160 -7.30 15.02 19.86
N GLN A 161 -8.44 14.54 19.38
CA GLN A 161 -9.36 13.65 20.08
C GLN A 161 -9.58 12.37 19.29
N TRP A 162 -9.86 11.25 19.97
CA TRP A 162 -10.21 10.00 19.29
C TRP A 162 -11.72 9.85 19.19
N LEU A 163 -12.23 9.77 17.97
CA LEU A 163 -13.67 9.63 17.71
C LEU A 163 -13.98 8.30 17.04
N PRO A 164 -15.08 7.63 17.41
CA PRO A 164 -15.60 6.52 16.64
C PRO A 164 -16.14 7.03 15.30
N LEU A 165 -16.15 6.17 14.28
CA LEU A 165 -16.61 6.48 12.92
C LEU A 165 -17.95 7.25 12.84
N SER A 166 -18.90 6.93 13.72
CA SER A 166 -20.23 7.55 13.76
C SER A 166 -20.24 9.02 14.20
N LYS A 167 -19.13 9.51 14.77
CA LYS A 167 -18.98 10.89 15.25
C LYS A 167 -18.07 11.75 14.38
N ILE A 168 -17.50 11.19 13.31
CA ILE A 168 -16.63 11.92 12.40
C ILE A 168 -17.48 12.80 11.49
N ALA A 169 -17.11 14.07 11.40
CA ALA A 169 -17.76 15.07 10.55
C ALA A 169 -17.52 14.76 9.05
N PRO A 170 -18.48 15.09 8.18
CA PRO A 170 -18.26 15.09 6.72
C PRO A 170 -17.11 16.03 6.34
N SER A 171 -16.35 15.70 5.29
CA SER A 171 -15.33 16.62 4.76
C SER A 171 -15.93 17.66 3.81
N THR A 172 -17.04 17.33 3.15
CA THR A 172 -17.79 18.22 2.25
C THR A 172 -19.29 18.07 2.47
N HIS A 173 -20.09 19.06 2.05
CA HIS A 173 -21.56 18.96 2.11
C HIS A 173 -22.13 17.78 1.29
N LEU A 174 -21.40 17.29 0.29
CA LEU A 174 -21.80 16.12 -0.49
C LEU A 174 -21.66 14.83 0.33
N ASP A 175 -20.69 14.78 1.25
CA ASP A 175 -20.46 13.61 2.09
C ASP A 175 -21.59 13.35 3.08
N ASP A 176 -22.37 14.37 3.45
CA ASP A 176 -23.45 14.24 4.44
C ASP A 176 -24.40 13.09 4.15
N TYR A 177 -24.69 12.86 2.87
CA TYR A 177 -25.64 11.87 2.38
C TYR A 177 -24.99 10.53 2.00
N LEU A 178 -23.66 10.43 2.04
CA LEU A 178 -22.94 9.22 1.67
C LEU A 178 -22.77 8.28 2.89
N PRO A 179 -23.03 6.97 2.74
CA PRO A 179 -22.66 6.01 3.77
C PRO A 179 -21.14 5.82 3.79
N TRP A 180 -20.59 5.49 4.96
CA TRP A 180 -19.20 5.06 5.05
C TRP A 180 -18.97 3.74 4.29
N THR A 181 -17.90 3.70 3.51
CA THR A 181 -17.43 2.49 2.81
C THR A 181 -15.97 2.23 3.16
N ILE A 182 -15.48 0.99 2.94
CA ILE A 182 -14.04 0.74 3.02
C ILE A 182 -13.38 1.42 1.81
N TYR A 183 -13.87 1.09 0.63
CA TYR A 183 -13.64 1.77 -0.65
C TYR A 183 -14.83 1.43 -1.56
N ASP A 184 -15.07 2.24 -2.58
CA ASP A 184 -16.04 1.96 -3.63
C ASP A 184 -15.37 2.11 -5.01
N LEU A 185 -15.15 3.36 -5.43
CA LEU A 185 -14.37 3.73 -6.62
C LEU A 185 -13.16 4.55 -6.18
N PRO A 186 -12.12 3.91 -5.60
CA PRO A 186 -10.98 4.64 -5.09
C PRO A 186 -10.22 5.27 -6.27
N ASP A 187 -9.99 6.57 -6.17
CA ASP A 187 -9.21 7.34 -7.13
C ASP A 187 -7.97 7.93 -6.43
N PRO A 188 -6.81 8.04 -7.10
CA PRO A 188 -5.63 8.68 -6.51
C PRO A 188 -5.90 10.10 -5.99
N SER A 189 -6.86 10.81 -6.57
CA SER A 189 -7.29 12.15 -6.13
C SER A 189 -8.23 12.19 -4.93
N ASP A 190 -8.76 11.04 -4.51
CA ASP A 190 -9.48 10.95 -3.24
C ASP A 190 -8.52 11.08 -2.05
N ILE A 191 -7.22 10.82 -2.23
CA ILE A 191 -6.26 10.74 -1.15
C ILE A 191 -5.85 12.15 -0.73
N HIS A 192 -6.12 12.48 0.52
CA HIS A 192 -5.69 13.72 1.13
C HIS A 192 -4.79 13.44 2.32
N GLN A 193 -3.55 13.93 2.24
CA GLN A 193 -2.63 13.93 3.38
C GLN A 193 -3.18 14.84 4.49
N GLY A 194 -3.09 14.37 5.74
CA GLY A 194 -3.40 15.17 6.92
C GLY A 194 -2.19 15.93 7.46
N LYS A 195 -2.14 16.12 8.77
CA LYS A 195 -1.07 16.90 9.43
C LYS A 195 0.25 16.13 9.64
N LEU A 196 0.30 14.85 9.29
CA LEU A 196 1.45 13.98 9.54
C LEU A 196 2.47 14.08 8.40
N GLY A 197 3.76 13.89 8.72
CA GLY A 197 4.88 13.89 7.75
C GLY A 197 4.97 12.63 6.89
N ASP A 198 3.87 11.93 6.65
CA ASP A 198 3.83 10.61 6.00
C ASP A 198 3.54 10.68 4.49
N CYS A 199 3.92 11.78 3.84
CA CYS A 199 3.72 11.99 2.40
C CYS A 199 4.29 10.84 1.56
N TRP A 200 5.37 10.19 2.03
CA TRP A 200 5.97 9.02 1.40
C TRP A 200 5.00 7.84 1.31
N LEU A 201 4.17 7.62 2.34
CA LEU A 201 3.17 6.57 2.38
C LEU A 201 1.96 6.95 1.53
N MET A 202 1.49 8.20 1.63
CA MET A 202 0.36 8.70 0.82
C MET A 202 0.69 8.67 -0.68
N ALA A 203 1.92 9.01 -1.04
CA ALA A 203 2.42 8.88 -2.40
C ALA A 203 2.36 7.43 -2.91
N ALA A 204 2.90 6.49 -2.13
CA ALA A 204 2.84 5.07 -2.48
C ALA A 204 1.40 4.56 -2.58
N LEU A 205 0.51 5.03 -1.69
CA LEU A 205 -0.91 4.71 -1.71
C LEU A 205 -1.59 5.24 -2.99
N ALA A 206 -1.29 6.48 -3.40
CA ALA A 206 -1.78 7.03 -4.66
C ALA A 206 -1.33 6.21 -5.87
N LEU A 207 -0.06 5.78 -5.89
CA LEU A 207 0.47 4.91 -6.93
C LEU A 207 -0.27 3.58 -7.02
N ILE A 208 -0.51 2.89 -5.89
CA ILE A 208 -1.25 1.63 -5.95
C ILE A 208 -2.73 1.83 -6.29
N THR A 209 -3.29 3.01 -6.02
CA THR A 209 -4.68 3.35 -6.32
C THR A 209 -4.90 3.58 -7.82
N GLU A 210 -3.84 3.80 -8.60
CA GLU A 210 -3.89 3.67 -10.07
C GLU A 210 -4.32 2.26 -10.53
N ARG A 211 -4.17 1.27 -9.65
CA ARG A 211 -4.65 -0.12 -9.83
C ARG A 211 -5.51 -0.51 -8.63
N PRO A 212 -6.78 -0.05 -8.57
CA PRO A 212 -7.66 -0.25 -7.40
C PRO A 212 -7.76 -1.69 -6.86
N GLN A 213 -7.46 -2.68 -7.68
CA GLN A 213 -7.41 -4.09 -7.29
C GLN A 213 -6.33 -4.42 -6.29
N MET A 214 -5.21 -3.68 -6.29
CA MET A 214 -4.15 -3.87 -5.30
C MET A 214 -4.68 -3.59 -3.88
N LEU A 215 -5.64 -2.67 -3.74
CA LEU A 215 -6.31 -2.43 -2.46
C LEU A 215 -7.10 -3.66 -1.97
N GLN A 216 -7.49 -4.58 -2.85
CA GLN A 216 -8.19 -5.79 -2.45
C GLN A 216 -7.28 -6.77 -1.70
N HIS A 217 -5.98 -6.77 -1.98
CA HIS A 217 -4.99 -7.59 -1.26
C HIS A 217 -4.60 -6.97 0.08
N ILE A 218 -4.70 -5.64 0.19
CA ILE A 218 -4.36 -4.87 1.39
C ILE A 218 -5.54 -4.82 2.36
N LEU A 219 -6.76 -4.60 1.89
CA LEU A 219 -7.94 -4.40 2.74
C LEU A 219 -8.75 -5.69 2.84
N LEU A 220 -8.48 -6.51 3.85
CA LEU A 220 -9.17 -7.80 4.02
C LEU A 220 -10.64 -7.61 4.41
N THR A 221 -10.93 -6.63 5.27
CA THR A 221 -12.32 -6.24 5.55
C THR A 221 -12.90 -5.46 4.36
N LYS A 222 -13.96 -6.00 3.74
CA LYS A 222 -14.57 -5.42 2.52
C LYS A 222 -15.75 -4.49 2.78
N LYS A 223 -16.31 -4.51 3.98
CA LYS A 223 -17.50 -3.73 4.35
C LYS A 223 -17.37 -3.15 5.74
N VAL A 224 -17.93 -1.95 5.90
CA VAL A 224 -18.11 -1.33 7.22
C VAL A 224 -19.05 -2.20 8.05
N ASN A 225 -18.67 -2.45 9.30
CA ASN A 225 -19.45 -3.21 10.27
C ASN A 225 -19.67 -2.38 11.54
N ARG A 226 -20.73 -2.69 12.29
CA ARG A 226 -21.16 -1.87 13.43
C ARG A 226 -20.25 -2.05 14.64
N GLU A 227 -19.59 -3.19 14.72
CA GLU A 227 -18.66 -3.58 15.76
C GLU A 227 -17.33 -2.84 15.62
N GLY A 228 -17.05 -2.27 14.44
CA GLY A 228 -15.86 -1.46 14.18
C GLY A 228 -14.58 -2.28 14.01
N VAL A 229 -14.68 -3.53 13.57
CA VAL A 229 -13.54 -4.45 13.43
C VAL A 229 -13.03 -4.45 12.00
N TYR A 230 -11.78 -4.04 11.78
CA TYR A 230 -11.16 -3.99 10.46
C TYR A 230 -9.86 -4.78 10.43
N VAL A 231 -9.54 -5.36 9.28
CA VAL A 231 -8.28 -6.06 9.05
C VAL A 231 -7.62 -5.52 7.80
N VAL A 232 -6.36 -5.10 7.95
CA VAL A 232 -5.51 -4.56 6.88
C VAL A 232 -4.22 -5.35 6.82
N ARG A 233 -3.77 -5.72 5.63
CA ARG A 233 -2.56 -6.50 5.37
C ARG A 233 -1.44 -5.55 4.93
N ILE A 234 -0.32 -5.57 5.63
CA ILE A 234 0.85 -4.73 5.35
C ILE A 234 2.10 -5.62 5.30
N CYS A 235 2.97 -5.41 4.32
CA CYS A 235 4.20 -6.17 4.15
C CYS A 235 5.38 -5.47 4.85
N HIS A 236 5.62 -5.79 6.12
CA HIS A 236 6.74 -5.22 6.86
C HIS A 236 7.95 -6.16 6.82
N ASN A 237 9.12 -5.65 6.42
CA ASN A 237 10.37 -6.42 6.31
C ASN A 237 10.23 -7.70 5.46
N GLY A 238 9.47 -7.64 4.37
CA GLY A 238 9.22 -8.82 3.53
C GLY A 238 8.29 -9.86 4.17
N ILE A 239 7.60 -9.55 5.27
CA ILE A 239 6.58 -10.43 5.84
C ILE A 239 5.23 -9.73 5.78
N TRP A 240 4.28 -10.39 5.12
CA TRP A 240 2.90 -9.93 5.11
C TRP A 240 2.26 -10.17 6.48
N THR A 241 1.83 -9.10 7.12
CA THR A 241 1.20 -9.13 8.44
C THR A 241 -0.23 -8.60 8.34
N ALA A 242 -1.20 -9.38 8.82
CA ALA A 242 -2.58 -8.94 8.94
C ALA A 242 -2.81 -8.22 10.28
N VAL A 243 -3.21 -6.96 10.20
CA VAL A 243 -3.34 -6.04 11.33
C VAL A 243 -4.83 -5.84 11.64
N LEU A 244 -5.25 -6.32 12.81
CA LEU A 244 -6.59 -6.06 13.37
C LEU A 244 -6.64 -4.62 13.92
N LEU A 245 -7.70 -3.88 13.59
CA LEU A 245 -7.92 -2.49 13.96
C LEU A 245 -9.35 -2.25 14.45
N ASP A 246 -9.51 -1.26 15.33
CA ASP A 246 -10.81 -0.70 15.70
C ASP A 246 -11.25 0.49 14.82
N SER A 247 -12.47 0.99 15.06
CA SER A 247 -13.08 2.11 14.34
C SER A 247 -12.88 3.48 14.98
N TYR A 248 -11.88 3.67 15.84
CA TYR A 248 -11.55 4.96 16.43
C TYR A 248 -10.43 5.65 15.64
N PHE A 249 -10.61 6.91 15.27
CA PHE A 249 -9.62 7.66 14.50
C PHE A 249 -9.22 8.96 15.21
N PRO A 250 -7.96 9.41 15.05
CA PRO A 250 -7.52 10.73 15.46
C PRO A 250 -8.27 11.80 14.68
N CYS A 251 -8.91 12.71 15.40
CA CYS A 251 -9.72 13.79 14.85
C CYS A 251 -9.38 15.14 15.50
N THR A 252 -9.63 16.22 14.79
CA THR A 252 -9.60 17.58 15.34
C THR A 252 -10.80 17.79 16.27
N PHE A 253 -10.83 18.91 17.01
CA PHE A 253 -12.00 19.27 17.82
C PHE A 253 -13.26 19.54 17.00
N ASP A 254 -13.12 19.88 15.73
CA ASP A 254 -14.21 20.01 14.77
C ASP A 254 -14.72 18.65 14.25
N SER A 255 -14.21 17.56 14.82
CA SER A 255 -14.56 16.17 14.47
C SER A 255 -14.15 15.74 13.06
N GLU A 256 -13.23 16.45 12.43
CA GLU A 256 -12.62 16.05 11.16
C GLU A 256 -11.44 15.11 11.39
N LEU A 257 -11.18 14.19 10.47
CA LEU A 257 -9.97 13.36 10.50
C LEU A 257 -8.72 14.25 10.52
N ALA A 258 -7.84 14.03 11.49
CA ALA A 258 -6.66 14.88 11.68
C ALA A 258 -5.48 14.48 10.78
N TYR A 259 -5.41 13.19 10.45
CA TYR A 259 -4.39 12.60 9.59
C TYR A 259 -4.97 12.27 8.21
N SER A 260 -4.41 11.30 7.51
CA SER A 260 -4.83 10.98 6.16
C SER A 260 -6.32 10.63 6.06
N ARG A 261 -6.95 11.06 4.95
CA ARG A 261 -8.37 10.77 4.68
C ARG A 261 -8.59 10.54 3.18
N ALA A 262 -9.61 9.76 2.87
CA ALA A 262 -10.14 9.69 1.51
C ALA A 262 -11.35 10.63 1.36
N ALA A 263 -11.58 11.16 0.17
CA ALA A 263 -12.86 11.78 -0.19
C ALA A 263 -14.00 10.74 -0.21
N HIS A 264 -15.24 11.24 -0.24
CA HIS A 264 -16.45 10.41 -0.45
C HIS A 264 -16.73 9.39 0.66
N ARG A 265 -16.32 9.68 1.92
CA ARG A 265 -16.49 8.78 3.09
C ARG A 265 -15.94 7.36 2.86
N GLN A 266 -14.79 7.27 2.21
CA GLN A 266 -14.04 6.01 2.08
C GLN A 266 -12.99 5.89 3.20
N LEU A 267 -12.77 4.68 3.72
CA LEU A 267 -11.87 4.45 4.86
C LEU A 267 -10.51 3.88 4.51
N TYR A 268 -10.28 3.46 3.26
CA TYR A 268 -9.06 2.74 2.89
C TYR A 268 -7.78 3.50 3.25
N VAL A 269 -7.75 4.81 3.03
CA VAL A 269 -6.60 5.68 3.34
C VAL A 269 -6.31 5.68 4.84
N SER A 270 -7.29 6.06 5.65
CA SER A 270 -7.13 6.16 7.11
C SER A 270 -6.90 4.80 7.78
N LEU A 271 -7.48 3.71 7.24
CA LEU A 271 -7.25 2.35 7.74
C LEU A 271 -5.83 1.86 7.44
N ILE A 272 -5.31 2.13 6.23
CA ILE A 272 -3.94 1.75 5.85
C ILE A 272 -2.92 2.54 6.67
N GLU A 273 -3.09 3.86 6.78
CA GLU A 273 -2.23 4.71 7.62
C GLU A 273 -2.24 4.22 9.08
N LYS A 274 -3.42 3.93 9.64
CA LYS A 274 -3.55 3.40 11.00
C LYS A 274 -2.90 2.02 11.17
N ALA A 275 -3.01 1.14 10.18
CA ALA A 275 -2.36 -0.17 10.19
C ALA A 275 -0.83 -0.03 10.23
N CYS A 276 -0.28 0.85 9.39
CA CYS A 276 1.13 1.21 9.42
C CYS A 276 1.50 1.78 10.79
N ALA A 277 0.78 2.80 11.29
CA ALA A 277 1.03 3.41 12.59
C ALA A 277 1.08 2.37 13.72
N LYS A 278 0.16 1.39 13.71
CA LYS A 278 0.15 0.28 14.67
C LYS A 278 1.39 -0.61 14.53
N LEU A 279 1.79 -0.98 13.32
CA LEU A 279 2.98 -1.80 13.09
C LEU A 279 4.28 -1.10 13.48
N PHE A 280 4.38 0.21 13.19
CA PHE A 280 5.54 1.03 13.53
C PHE A 280 5.50 1.56 14.98
N GLY A 281 4.38 1.35 15.69
CA GLY A 281 4.20 1.60 17.12
C GLY A 281 3.46 2.89 17.48
N SER A 282 3.43 3.89 16.59
CA SER A 282 2.61 5.11 16.73
C SER A 282 2.45 5.87 15.42
N TYR A 283 1.52 6.83 15.35
CA TYR A 283 1.41 7.75 14.20
C TYR A 283 2.68 8.59 14.02
N ALA A 284 3.26 9.13 15.10
CA ALA A 284 4.50 9.89 15.03
C ALA A 284 5.67 9.11 14.39
N SER A 285 5.65 7.77 14.48
CA SER A 285 6.64 6.89 13.86
C SER A 285 6.57 6.86 12.32
N LEU A 286 5.53 7.43 11.69
CA LEU A 286 5.39 7.51 10.23
C LEU A 286 5.93 8.83 9.64
N SER A 287 6.43 9.75 10.47
CA SER A 287 6.75 11.13 10.05
C SER A 287 7.91 11.24 9.05
N GLU A 288 8.67 10.16 8.82
CA GLU A 288 9.77 10.13 7.86
C GLU A 288 9.82 8.76 7.18
N GLY A 289 10.06 8.76 5.88
CA GLY A 289 10.19 7.56 5.06
C GLY A 289 10.35 7.91 3.58
N SER A 290 10.61 6.89 2.78
CA SER A 290 10.77 6.99 1.32
C SER A 290 9.60 6.34 0.59
N MET A 291 9.28 6.82 -0.61
CA MET A 291 8.22 6.22 -1.43
C MET A 291 8.49 4.73 -1.71
N ALA A 292 9.76 4.34 -1.83
CA ALA A 292 10.17 2.95 -1.99
C ALA A 292 9.78 2.08 -0.80
N GLU A 293 9.95 2.57 0.43
CA GLU A 293 9.47 1.88 1.63
C GLU A 293 7.95 1.77 1.63
N GLY A 294 7.24 2.85 1.24
CA GLY A 294 5.78 2.83 1.14
C GLY A 294 5.28 1.77 0.15
N LEU A 295 5.88 1.70 -1.03
CA LEU A 295 5.55 0.69 -2.03
C LEU A 295 5.89 -0.71 -1.53
N GLN A 296 7.01 -0.92 -0.84
CA GLN A 296 7.34 -2.22 -0.25
C GLN A 296 6.32 -2.64 0.81
N LEU A 297 5.86 -1.72 1.65
CA LEU A 297 4.81 -1.98 2.66
C LEU A 297 3.49 -2.38 2.02
N LEU A 298 3.10 -1.74 0.92
CA LEU A 298 1.79 -1.93 0.30
C LEU A 298 1.76 -3.04 -0.75
N THR A 299 2.89 -3.36 -1.37
CA THR A 299 2.97 -4.32 -2.48
C THR A 299 3.78 -5.56 -2.14
N GLY A 300 4.62 -5.50 -1.11
CA GLY A 300 5.59 -6.53 -0.78
C GLY A 300 6.65 -6.75 -1.85
N ALA A 301 6.69 -5.94 -2.91
CA ALA A 301 7.62 -6.06 -4.02
C ALA A 301 8.84 -5.16 -3.82
N PRO A 302 10.04 -5.58 -4.25
CA PRO A 302 11.22 -4.73 -4.22
C PRO A 302 11.06 -3.54 -5.15
N CYS A 303 11.70 -2.44 -4.77
CA CYS A 303 11.68 -1.20 -5.52
C CYS A 303 13.10 -0.79 -5.88
N ASP A 304 13.31 -0.43 -7.14
CA ASP A 304 14.51 0.26 -7.58
C ASP A 304 14.34 1.75 -7.29
N HIS A 305 15.31 2.36 -6.62
CA HIS A 305 15.32 3.79 -6.33
C HIS A 305 16.52 4.45 -7.00
N ILE A 306 16.25 5.48 -7.79
CA ILE A 306 17.26 6.23 -8.55
C ILE A 306 17.21 7.67 -8.08
N ASN A 307 18.30 8.14 -7.49
CA ASN A 307 18.49 9.55 -7.19
C ASN A 307 19.00 10.26 -8.45
N LEU A 308 18.27 11.28 -8.88
CA LEU A 308 18.68 12.18 -9.97
C LEU A 308 19.55 13.32 -9.41
N HIS A 309 19.35 13.65 -8.14
CA HIS A 309 20.00 14.76 -7.46
C HIS A 309 20.52 14.39 -6.07
N PRO A 310 21.75 14.80 -5.70
CA PRO A 310 22.72 15.48 -6.58
C PRO A 310 23.18 14.55 -7.71
N ILE A 311 23.50 15.11 -8.87
CA ILE A 311 23.89 14.33 -10.05
C ILE A 311 25.17 13.53 -9.73
N ASP A 312 25.06 12.21 -9.81
CA ASP A 312 26.20 11.29 -9.76
C ASP A 312 26.86 11.21 -11.15
N GLU A 313 28.18 11.42 -11.23
CA GLU A 313 28.93 11.35 -12.49
C GLU A 313 28.84 9.98 -13.18
N THR A 314 28.46 8.93 -12.44
CA THR A 314 28.26 7.58 -12.96
C THR A 314 26.86 7.35 -13.52
N LEU A 315 25.93 8.29 -13.32
CA LEU A 315 24.55 8.15 -13.76
C LEU A 315 24.40 8.47 -15.25
N ASP A 316 24.11 7.45 -16.05
CA ASP A 316 23.78 7.61 -17.45
C ASP A 316 22.28 7.86 -17.62
N PHE A 317 21.92 9.10 -17.99
CA PHE A 317 20.53 9.50 -18.20
C PHE A 317 19.83 8.77 -19.35
N ASP A 318 20.56 8.27 -20.34
CA ASP A 318 19.97 7.48 -21.42
C ASP A 318 19.63 6.08 -20.94
N ILE A 319 20.44 5.51 -20.03
CA ILE A 319 20.09 4.26 -19.33
C ILE A 319 18.86 4.46 -18.43
N VAL A 320 18.79 5.57 -17.69
CA VAL A 320 17.60 5.90 -16.86
C VAL A 320 16.36 6.03 -17.74
N TRP A 321 16.47 6.72 -18.89
CA TRP A 321 15.37 6.84 -19.84
C TRP A 321 14.92 5.48 -20.39
N ALA A 322 15.87 4.63 -20.80
CA ALA A 322 15.57 3.27 -21.27
C ALA A 322 14.88 2.42 -20.20
N LYS A 323 15.32 2.53 -18.94
CA LYS A 323 14.65 1.88 -17.80
C LYS A 323 13.21 2.36 -17.62
N LEU A 324 12.97 3.68 -17.67
CA LEU A 324 11.62 4.24 -17.57
C LEU A 324 10.70 3.78 -18.70
N LEU A 325 11.18 3.80 -19.95
CA LEU A 325 10.45 3.26 -21.10
C LEU A 325 10.07 1.79 -20.88
N SER A 326 11.06 0.96 -20.54
CA SER A 326 10.84 -0.47 -20.27
C SER A 326 9.85 -0.70 -19.14
N ALA A 327 9.94 0.10 -18.07
CA ALA A 327 9.03 0.01 -16.92
C ALA A 327 7.60 0.44 -17.29
N CYS A 328 7.43 1.48 -18.09
CA CYS A 328 6.12 1.91 -18.59
C CYS A 328 5.48 0.86 -19.51
N GLU A 329 6.25 0.28 -20.43
CA GLU A 329 5.78 -0.78 -21.33
C GLU A 329 5.41 -2.06 -20.58
N SER A 330 6.18 -2.40 -19.55
CA SER A 330 5.90 -3.51 -18.63
C SER A 330 4.78 -3.20 -17.63
N LYS A 331 4.22 -1.98 -17.69
CA LYS A 331 3.17 -1.52 -16.77
C LYS A 331 3.62 -1.73 -15.31
N LEU A 332 4.80 -1.24 -14.95
CA LEU A 332 5.24 -1.15 -13.56
C LEU A 332 4.66 0.09 -12.89
N LEU A 333 4.69 0.13 -11.55
CA LEU A 333 4.35 1.35 -10.81
C LEU A 333 5.61 2.21 -10.73
N ILE A 334 5.52 3.46 -11.21
CA ILE A 334 6.64 4.38 -11.27
C ILE A 334 6.25 5.67 -10.55
N GLY A 335 6.97 5.96 -9.49
CA GLY A 335 6.79 7.15 -8.68
C GLY A 335 7.97 8.08 -8.80
N ILE A 336 7.72 9.37 -8.73
CA ILE A 336 8.75 10.41 -8.83
C ILE A 336 8.49 11.45 -7.76
N SER A 337 9.54 12.08 -7.25
CA SER A 337 9.43 13.10 -6.21
C SER A 337 10.17 14.39 -6.57
N THR A 338 9.63 15.52 -6.15
CA THR A 338 10.30 16.83 -6.18
C THR A 338 10.93 17.12 -4.82
N SER A 339 11.95 17.98 -4.79
CA SER A 339 12.64 18.39 -3.55
C SER A 339 12.55 19.89 -3.32
N CYS A 340 12.73 20.34 -2.08
CA CYS A 340 12.82 21.76 -1.74
C CYS A 340 14.27 22.25 -1.52
N SER A 341 15.27 21.38 -1.65
CA SER A 341 16.65 21.70 -1.25
C SER A 341 17.49 22.32 -2.38
N GLU A 342 17.25 21.96 -3.63
CA GLU A 342 18.17 22.29 -4.73
C GLU A 342 17.62 23.34 -5.70
N ILE A 343 16.30 23.49 -5.75
CA ILE A 343 15.62 24.37 -6.70
C ILE A 343 14.84 25.42 -5.92
N ASP A 344 14.95 26.67 -6.37
CA ASP A 344 14.19 27.78 -5.80
C ASP A 344 12.68 27.51 -5.85
N GLN A 345 11.97 27.79 -4.76
CA GLN A 345 10.52 27.68 -4.69
C GLN A 345 9.82 28.51 -5.76
N GLN A 346 10.43 29.62 -6.18
CA GLN A 346 9.88 30.44 -7.26
C GLN A 346 9.90 29.69 -8.61
N ALA A 347 10.96 28.94 -8.90
CA ALA A 347 11.05 28.18 -10.15
C ALA A 347 9.99 27.07 -10.24
N TYR A 348 9.64 26.45 -9.11
CA TYR A 348 8.51 25.51 -9.04
C TYR A 348 7.17 26.20 -9.33
N LYS A 349 6.93 27.37 -8.73
CA LYS A 349 5.71 28.16 -8.96
C LYS A 349 5.58 28.60 -10.42
N ASP A 350 6.67 29.06 -11.02
CA ASP A 350 6.69 29.52 -12.41
C ASP A 350 6.41 28.36 -13.38
N ALA A 351 6.90 27.16 -13.05
CA ALA A 351 6.62 25.94 -13.81
C ALA A 351 5.20 25.39 -13.57
N GLY A 352 4.58 25.70 -12.43
CA GLY A 352 3.30 25.14 -12.01
C GLY A 352 3.42 23.74 -11.36
N LEU A 353 4.54 23.47 -10.68
CA LEU A 353 4.81 22.24 -9.94
C LEU A 353 4.85 22.51 -8.43
N ASN A 354 4.47 21.49 -7.65
CA ASN A 354 4.58 21.51 -6.20
C ASN A 354 5.94 20.97 -5.74
N PRO A 355 6.71 21.69 -4.90
CA PRO A 355 7.92 21.16 -4.27
C PRO A 355 7.57 20.18 -3.14
N ASN A 356 8.52 19.30 -2.77
CA ASN A 356 8.34 18.26 -1.75
C ASN A 356 7.08 17.41 -1.97
N HIS A 357 6.78 17.13 -3.24
CA HIS A 357 5.56 16.43 -3.62
C HIS A 357 5.88 15.20 -4.44
N ALA A 358 4.99 14.23 -4.39
CA ALA A 358 5.11 12.98 -5.11
C ALA A 358 4.12 12.91 -6.27
N PHE A 359 4.57 12.33 -7.36
CA PHE A 359 3.81 12.18 -8.59
C PHE A 359 3.97 10.76 -9.13
N THR A 360 3.08 10.38 -10.04
CA THR A 360 3.12 9.09 -10.74
C THR A 360 3.49 9.30 -12.20
N VAL A 361 4.37 8.46 -12.74
CA VAL A 361 4.61 8.38 -14.19
C VAL A 361 3.64 7.34 -14.79
N LEU A 362 2.78 7.79 -15.68
CA LEU A 362 1.78 6.97 -16.35
C LEU A 362 2.27 6.41 -17.68
N ALA A 363 3.12 7.16 -18.39
CA ALA A 363 3.68 6.74 -19.68
C ALA A 363 4.98 7.49 -20.01
N ALA A 364 5.80 6.87 -20.84
CA ALA A 364 6.97 7.50 -21.46
C ALA A 364 6.86 7.37 -22.99
N LYS A 365 7.21 8.43 -23.72
CA LYS A 365 7.15 8.47 -25.19
C LYS A 365 8.33 9.21 -25.79
N THR A 366 8.78 8.71 -26.94
CA THR A 366 9.78 9.35 -27.79
C THR A 366 9.13 9.76 -29.10
N LEU A 367 9.21 11.04 -29.43
CA LEU A 367 8.80 11.61 -30.72
C LEU A 367 10.03 11.80 -31.62
N PRO A 368 9.88 11.73 -32.96
CA PRO A 368 10.97 11.91 -33.91
C PRO A 368 11.31 13.40 -34.10
N VAL A 369 11.66 14.07 -33.01
CA VAL A 369 12.08 15.46 -32.93
C VAL A 369 13.32 15.53 -32.04
N ASP A 370 14.09 16.60 -32.16
CA ASP A 370 15.26 16.80 -31.30
C ASP A 370 14.82 16.87 -29.83
N ASP A 371 15.53 16.15 -28.96
CA ASP A 371 15.16 15.90 -27.56
C ASP A 371 13.68 15.51 -27.33
N GLY A 372 13.11 14.72 -28.24
CA GLY A 372 11.70 14.32 -28.25
C GLY A 372 11.25 13.34 -27.15
N ARG A 373 11.86 13.34 -25.97
CA ARG A 373 11.54 12.46 -24.84
C ARG A 373 10.55 13.13 -23.90
N PHE A 374 9.40 12.50 -23.67
CA PHE A 374 8.32 13.05 -22.85
C PHE A 374 7.75 12.02 -21.88
N LEU A 375 7.48 12.47 -20.66
CA LEU A 375 6.78 11.68 -19.64
C LEU A 375 5.37 12.23 -19.45
N LEU A 376 4.41 11.31 -19.32
CA LEU A 376 3.07 11.61 -18.85
C LEU A 376 3.05 11.42 -17.33
N VAL A 377 2.83 12.50 -16.60
CA VAL A 377 2.88 12.55 -15.15
C VAL A 377 1.50 12.86 -14.60
N ARG A 378 1.15 12.29 -13.45
CA ARG A 378 -0.05 12.63 -12.68
C ARG A 378 0.35 13.15 -11.31
N ASP A 379 -0.18 14.32 -10.98
CA ASP A 379 -0.30 14.81 -9.60
C ASP A 379 -1.54 14.17 -8.97
N PRO A 380 -1.40 13.31 -7.94
CA PRO A 380 -2.54 12.71 -7.25
C PRO A 380 -3.53 13.76 -6.74
N HIS A 381 -3.05 14.89 -6.21
CA HIS A 381 -3.93 15.93 -5.66
C HIS A 381 -4.62 16.78 -6.74
N GLY A 382 -4.22 16.66 -8.00
CA GLY A 382 -4.79 17.43 -9.11
C GLY A 382 -4.55 18.94 -9.03
N THR A 383 -3.59 19.38 -8.21
CA THR A 383 -3.34 20.81 -7.93
C THR A 383 -2.30 21.44 -8.84
N SER A 384 -1.44 20.61 -9.43
CA SER A 384 -0.38 21.06 -10.34
C SER A 384 -1.00 21.61 -11.63
N ASN A 385 -0.64 22.84 -11.97
CA ASN A 385 -1.04 23.52 -13.20
C ASN A 385 0.11 23.55 -14.23
N TYR A 386 0.96 22.51 -14.21
CA TYR A 386 2.19 22.46 -14.99
C TYR A 386 1.96 22.78 -16.46
N SER A 387 2.77 23.69 -16.98
CA SER A 387 2.78 24.00 -18.40
C SER A 387 4.20 24.34 -18.85
N GLU A 388 4.58 23.82 -20.02
CA GLU A 388 5.88 24.05 -20.61
C GLU A 388 5.72 24.62 -22.02
N GLU A 389 6.42 25.71 -22.33
CA GLU A 389 6.38 26.35 -23.66
C GLU A 389 7.03 25.48 -24.75
N SER A 390 8.04 24.68 -24.38
CA SER A 390 8.75 23.77 -25.30
C SER A 390 7.83 22.73 -25.93
N ILE A 391 6.74 22.36 -25.24
CA ILE A 391 5.72 21.45 -25.76
C ILE A 391 4.76 22.24 -26.66
N THR A 392 5.13 22.29 -27.94
CA THR A 392 4.38 23.01 -28.98
C THR A 392 2.94 22.51 -29.14
N PRO A 393 2.01 23.32 -29.70
CA PRO A 393 0.64 22.90 -29.95
C PRO A 393 0.54 21.62 -30.80
N LEU A 394 1.43 21.45 -31.79
CA LEU A 394 1.46 20.24 -32.63
C LEU A 394 1.86 19.00 -31.82
N MET A 395 2.90 19.11 -30.98
CA MET A 395 3.30 18.03 -30.07
C MET A 395 2.16 17.68 -29.12
N ARG A 396 1.45 18.67 -28.56
CA ARG A 396 0.26 18.42 -27.74
C ARG A 396 -0.80 17.64 -28.51
N THR A 397 -1.02 17.91 -29.79
CA THR A 397 -1.98 17.13 -30.58
C THR A 397 -1.57 15.66 -30.69
N TYR A 398 -0.28 15.36 -30.94
CA TYR A 398 0.22 13.98 -30.97
C TYR A 398 0.15 13.29 -29.60
N LEU A 399 0.46 14.02 -28.53
CA LEU A 399 0.46 13.51 -27.16
C LEU A 399 -0.97 13.39 -26.57
N ARG A 400 -1.93 14.24 -27.01
CA ARG A 400 -3.33 14.24 -26.56
C ARG A 400 -4.12 13.01 -26.96
N ALA A 401 -3.83 12.42 -28.12
CA ALA A 401 -4.53 11.22 -28.58
C ALA A 401 -4.44 10.04 -27.58
N MET A 402 -3.40 10.02 -26.74
CA MET A 402 -3.23 9.06 -25.63
C MET A 402 -3.88 9.54 -24.32
N TYR A 403 -3.89 10.86 -24.09
CA TYR A 403 -4.47 11.52 -22.92
C TYR A 403 -6.00 11.39 -22.85
N ASP A 404 -6.68 11.60 -23.99
CA ASP A 404 -8.15 11.60 -24.07
C ASP A 404 -8.77 10.22 -23.83
N GLN A 405 -7.95 9.16 -23.81
CA GLN A 405 -8.40 7.81 -23.48
C GLN A 405 -8.40 7.54 -21.97
N MET A 406 -7.73 8.36 -21.16
CA MET A 406 -7.57 8.14 -19.71
C MET A 406 -8.76 8.63 -18.90
N PRO A 407 -9.29 7.84 -17.93
CA PRO A 407 -10.32 8.31 -17.02
C PRO A 407 -9.72 9.34 -16.05
N ASN A 408 -10.50 10.36 -15.67
CA ASN A 408 -10.14 11.36 -14.66
C ASN A 408 -8.84 12.12 -14.97
N SER A 409 -8.91 13.01 -15.97
CA SER A 409 -7.80 13.80 -16.47
C SER A 409 -7.32 14.94 -15.55
N SER A 410 -7.78 15.00 -14.30
CA SER A 410 -7.31 16.00 -13.33
C SER A 410 -5.88 15.70 -12.90
N GLY A 411 -5.02 16.73 -12.88
CA GLY A 411 -3.62 16.59 -12.45
C GLY A 411 -2.69 15.88 -13.42
N ILE A 412 -3.15 15.49 -14.61
CA ILE A 412 -2.32 14.81 -15.60
C ILE A 412 -1.70 15.83 -16.56
N PHE A 413 -0.39 15.74 -16.80
CA PHE A 413 0.32 16.61 -17.72
C PHE A 413 1.51 15.90 -18.38
N TRP A 414 1.92 16.40 -19.54
CA TRP A 414 3.16 15.99 -20.20
C TRP A 414 4.30 16.91 -19.78
N ILE A 415 5.48 16.33 -19.55
CA ILE A 415 6.72 17.04 -19.24
C ILE A 415 7.85 16.53 -20.15
N SER A 416 8.70 17.45 -20.64
CA SER A 416 9.90 17.07 -21.39
C SER A 416 10.93 16.39 -20.47
N TRP A 417 11.75 15.50 -21.03
CA TRP A 417 12.83 14.84 -20.27
C TRP A 417 13.80 15.84 -19.65
N PHE A 418 14.10 16.93 -20.36
CA PHE A 418 14.94 18.01 -19.86
C PHE A 418 14.33 18.68 -18.62
N SER A 419 13.06 19.07 -18.69
CA SER A 419 12.36 19.67 -17.54
C SER A 419 12.20 18.67 -16.39
N PHE A 420 11.99 17.40 -16.69
CA PHE A 420 11.93 16.35 -15.69
C PHE A 420 13.24 16.24 -14.89
N LEU A 421 14.38 16.11 -15.57
CA LEU A 421 15.70 16.06 -14.91
C LEU A 421 16.01 17.32 -14.12
N ARG A 422 15.45 18.47 -14.53
CA ARG A 422 15.60 19.72 -13.78
C ARG A 422 14.81 19.70 -12.48
N PHE A 423 13.55 19.29 -12.47
CA PHE A 423 12.63 19.49 -11.33
C PHE A 423 12.48 18.30 -10.38
N PHE A 424 12.76 17.08 -10.82
CA PHE A 424 12.54 15.87 -10.03
C PHE A 424 13.83 15.37 -9.40
N GLN A 425 13.76 14.98 -8.12
CA GLN A 425 14.90 14.53 -7.33
C GLN A 425 15.13 13.03 -7.44
N SER A 426 14.07 12.24 -7.49
CA SER A 426 14.19 10.78 -7.46
C SER A 426 13.12 10.08 -8.26
N ILE A 427 13.44 8.84 -8.65
CA ILE A 427 12.55 7.89 -9.33
C ILE A 427 12.50 6.63 -8.48
N THR A 428 11.30 6.11 -8.26
CA THR A 428 11.08 4.83 -7.62
C THR A 428 10.28 3.93 -8.56
N ILE A 429 10.82 2.77 -8.92
CA ILE A 429 10.18 1.79 -9.79
C ILE A 429 9.89 0.55 -8.95
N SER A 430 8.60 0.24 -8.75
CA SER A 430 8.21 -1.02 -8.12
C SER A 430 8.20 -2.13 -9.16
N THR A 431 8.84 -3.24 -8.83
CA THR A 431 8.84 -4.47 -9.65
C THR A 431 7.54 -5.27 -9.53
N TYR A 432 6.51 -4.72 -8.86
CA TYR A 432 5.23 -5.39 -8.70
C TYR A 432 4.61 -5.76 -10.06
N VAL A 433 4.54 -7.07 -10.32
CA VAL A 433 3.78 -7.68 -11.41
C VAL A 433 3.10 -8.90 -10.81
N SER A 434 1.82 -9.11 -11.09
CA SER A 434 1.03 -10.22 -10.55
C SER A 434 1.52 -11.62 -10.97
N THR A 435 2.56 -11.69 -11.81
CA THR A 435 3.10 -12.94 -12.38
C THR A 435 4.53 -13.27 -11.96
N HIS A 436 5.16 -12.50 -11.07
CA HIS A 436 6.51 -12.84 -10.57
C HIS A 436 6.47 -14.02 -9.61
N PHE A 437 7.58 -14.78 -9.55
CA PHE A 437 7.80 -15.74 -8.47
C PHE A 437 8.35 -15.03 -7.24
N ASP A 438 7.67 -15.19 -6.10
CA ASP A 438 8.10 -14.62 -4.83
C ASP A 438 8.84 -15.67 -3.96
N ILE A 439 10.13 -15.42 -3.73
CA ILE A 439 10.98 -16.17 -2.81
C ILE A 439 11.55 -15.20 -1.79
N ARG A 440 11.30 -15.48 -0.50
CA ARG A 440 11.75 -14.68 0.63
C ARG A 440 12.55 -15.55 1.58
N GLU A 441 13.76 -15.10 1.93
CA GLU A 441 14.59 -15.77 2.93
C GLU A 441 14.82 -14.84 4.12
N GLU A 442 14.56 -15.37 5.34
CA GLU A 442 14.91 -14.70 6.59
C GLU A 442 16.40 -14.91 6.89
N ILE A 443 17.15 -13.82 7.04
CA ILE A 443 18.56 -13.87 7.42
C ILE A 443 18.75 -13.09 8.73
N GLN A 444 19.50 -13.68 9.67
CA GLN A 444 19.85 -13.05 10.94
C GLN A 444 21.35 -12.77 10.98
N PHE A 445 21.73 -11.49 11.06
CA PHE A 445 23.13 -11.11 11.25
C PHE A 445 23.44 -11.00 12.74
N THR A 446 24.23 -11.94 13.27
CA THR A 446 24.71 -11.87 14.66
C THR A 446 26.11 -11.25 14.70
N ARG A 447 26.23 -10.02 15.24
CA ARG A 447 27.54 -9.42 15.52
C ARG A 447 28.12 -9.88 16.88
N SER A 448 27.26 -10.43 17.75
CA SER A 448 27.53 -11.01 19.09
C SER A 448 26.23 -11.70 19.58
N PRO A 449 26.24 -12.66 20.53
CA PRO A 449 25.04 -13.43 20.96
C PRO A 449 23.87 -12.61 21.53
N ILE A 450 24.04 -11.30 21.72
CA ILE A 450 23.09 -10.41 22.43
C ILE A 450 22.31 -9.50 21.46
N ASP A 451 22.83 -9.24 20.26
CA ASP A 451 22.20 -8.33 19.30
C ASP A 451 21.75 -9.09 18.06
N LYS A 452 20.47 -9.48 18.03
CA LYS A 452 19.81 -10.00 16.83
C LYS A 452 19.24 -8.81 16.06
N VAL A 453 19.73 -8.58 14.84
CA VAL A 453 19.08 -7.70 13.86
C VAL A 453 18.61 -8.58 12.71
N PRO A 454 17.29 -8.79 12.52
CA PRO A 454 16.78 -9.48 11.35
C PRO A 454 16.93 -8.58 10.11
N ALA A 455 17.37 -9.16 8.99
CA ALA A 455 17.41 -8.50 7.69
C ALA A 455 16.95 -9.50 6.62
N TYR A 456 16.07 -9.07 5.74
CA TYR A 456 15.48 -9.92 4.70
C TYR A 456 16.01 -9.49 3.34
N TYR A 457 16.34 -10.45 2.49
CA TYR A 457 16.69 -10.19 1.10
C TYR A 457 15.63 -10.81 0.19
N PHE A 458 15.33 -10.09 -0.89
CA PHE A 458 14.41 -10.54 -1.93
C PHE A 458 15.22 -11.14 -3.07
N VAL A 459 14.80 -12.29 -3.58
CA VAL A 459 15.24 -12.79 -4.89
C VAL A 459 14.01 -12.90 -5.77
N VAL A 460 13.84 -11.91 -6.65
CA VAL A 460 12.84 -11.98 -7.73
C VAL A 460 13.49 -12.70 -8.90
N ALA A 461 12.86 -13.78 -9.38
CA ALA A 461 13.31 -14.57 -10.52
C ALA A 461 12.28 -14.54 -11.65
#